data_AF-A0AA37TK86-F1
#
_entry.id   AF-A0AA37TK86-F1
#
_cell.length_a   1.000
_cell.length_b   1.000
_cell.length_c   1.000
_cell.angle_alpha   90.00
_cell.angle_beta   90.00
_cell.angle_gamma   90.00
#
_symmetry.space_group_name_H-M   'P 1'
#
loop_
_entity.id
_entity.type
_entity.pdbx_description
1 polymer ?
#
loop_
_entity_poly.entity_id
_entity_poly.type
_entity_poly.pdbx_seq_one_letter_code
_entity_poly.pdbx_strand_id
1 'polypeptide(L)'
;MGIFGYLDRIAAEAEARDTRTPEQRAADVAAYEARGREAAIRLAAERVEFLAAAPRYVLPDGTAWRSSDMMGTLRTGRQGDQGRRLHAVPEEDCGVWSGASPALCGAQPGPRSVGWGDVRSEPVDCPRCVAKLRKFGL
;
A
#
# COMPACT_ATOMS: atom_id res chain seq x y z
N MET A 1 15.22 -12.61 -34.12
CA MET A 1 16.02 -11.71 -33.27
C MET A 1 15.30 -11.61 -31.94
N GLY A 2 15.82 -12.25 -30.88
CA GLY A 2 15.14 -12.32 -29.57
C GLY A 2 15.28 -11.02 -28.78
N ILE A 3 14.34 -10.78 -27.85
CA ILE A 3 14.28 -9.57 -26.99
C ILE A 3 15.61 -9.28 -26.27
N PHE A 4 16.38 -10.31 -25.91
CA PHE A 4 17.68 -10.17 -25.26
C PHE A 4 18.72 -9.42 -26.13
N GLY A 5 18.83 -9.75 -27.42
CA GLY A 5 19.78 -9.06 -28.32
C GLY A 5 19.41 -7.61 -28.65
N TYR A 6 18.16 -7.20 -28.40
CA TYR A 6 17.72 -5.82 -28.55
C TYR A 6 18.14 -4.95 -27.36
N LEU A 7 18.00 -5.48 -26.14
CA LEU A 7 18.40 -4.78 -24.91
C LEU A 7 19.92 -4.63 -24.83
N ASP A 8 20.68 -5.66 -25.21
CA ASP A 8 22.14 -5.61 -25.23
C ASP A 8 22.65 -4.53 -26.18
N ARG A 9 22.00 -4.39 -27.35
CA ARG A 9 22.33 -3.32 -28.31
C ARG A 9 22.02 -1.93 -27.75
N ILE A 10 20.88 -1.74 -27.09
CA ILE A 10 20.55 -0.46 -26.46
C ILE A 10 21.56 -0.10 -25.37
N ALA A 11 21.96 -1.08 -24.54
CA ALA A 11 22.95 -0.87 -23.49
C ALA A 11 24.31 -0.47 -24.10
N ALA A 12 24.78 -1.18 -25.13
CA ALA A 12 26.01 -0.85 -25.83
C ALA A 12 25.97 0.53 -26.51
N GLU A 13 24.85 0.89 -27.14
CA GLU A 13 24.65 2.22 -27.73
C GLU A 13 24.61 3.33 -26.67
N ALA A 14 24.02 3.07 -25.51
CA ALA A 14 23.98 4.01 -24.39
C ALA A 14 25.38 4.20 -23.77
N GLU A 15 26.13 3.12 -23.59
CA GLU A 15 27.50 3.15 -23.07
C GLU A 15 28.45 3.88 -24.04
N ALA A 16 28.35 3.62 -25.35
CA ALA A 16 29.14 4.30 -26.37
C ALA A 16 28.85 5.81 -26.47
N ARG A 17 27.68 6.26 -26.01
CA ARG A 17 27.29 7.69 -25.97
C ARG A 17 27.57 8.35 -24.63
N ASP A 18 27.92 7.58 -23.60
CA ASP A 18 28.19 8.11 -22.28
C ASP A 18 29.62 8.68 -22.21
N THR A 19 29.72 10.00 -22.24
CA THR A 19 30.99 10.73 -22.18
C THR A 19 31.51 10.94 -20.76
N ARG A 20 30.78 10.48 -19.73
CA ARG A 20 31.18 10.62 -18.33
C ARG A 20 32.36 9.70 -18.01
N THR A 21 33.26 10.19 -17.17
CA THR A 21 34.33 9.39 -16.55
C THR A 21 33.76 8.37 -15.57
N PRO A 22 34.50 7.29 -15.24
CA PRO A 22 34.10 6.35 -14.18
C PRO A 22 33.76 7.06 -12.85
N GLU A 23 34.53 8.09 -12.49
CA GLU A 23 34.33 8.88 -11.28
C GLU A 23 33.01 9.68 -11.35
N GLN A 24 32.70 10.29 -12.50
CA GLN A 24 31.43 11.00 -12.70
C GLN A 24 30.24 10.05 -12.66
N ARG A 25 30.34 8.84 -13.24
CA ARG A 25 29.28 7.83 -13.15
C ARG A 25 29.07 7.38 -11.70
N ALA A 26 30.14 7.13 -10.95
CA ALA A 26 30.05 6.77 -9.54
C ALA A 26 29.40 7.90 -8.71
N ALA A 27 29.77 9.16 -8.97
CA ALA A 27 29.16 10.31 -8.33
C ALA A 27 27.66 10.45 -8.66
N ASP A 28 27.27 10.23 -9.91
CA ASP A 28 25.86 10.27 -10.35
C ASP A 28 25.03 9.17 -9.67
N VAL A 29 25.57 7.95 -9.59
CA VAL A 29 24.93 6.82 -8.88
C VAL A 29 24.76 7.15 -7.41
N ALA A 30 25.83 7.61 -6.74
CA ALA A 30 25.77 8.00 -5.33
C ALA A 30 24.74 9.12 -5.09
N ALA A 31 24.67 10.11 -5.98
CA ALA A 31 23.68 11.19 -5.89
C ALA A 31 22.25 10.68 -6.12
N TYR A 32 22.05 9.74 -7.05
CA TYR A 32 20.77 9.09 -7.28
C TYR A 32 20.31 8.30 -6.05
N GLU A 33 21.20 7.48 -5.47
CA GLU A 33 20.93 6.71 -4.26
C GLU A 33 20.64 7.61 -3.06
N ALA A 34 21.39 8.71 -2.89
CA ALA A 34 21.16 9.67 -1.83
C ALA A 34 19.77 10.32 -1.94
N ARG A 35 19.38 10.77 -3.15
CA ARG A 35 18.02 11.28 -3.42
C ARG A 35 16.95 10.23 -3.18
N GLY A 36 17.21 8.99 -3.59
CA GLY A 36 16.29 7.86 -3.36
C GLY A 36 16.08 7.59 -1.87
N ARG A 37 17.16 7.59 -1.08
CA ARG A 37 17.10 7.43 0.38
C ARG A 37 16.36 8.60 1.04
N GLU A 38 16.66 9.84 0.66
CA GLU A 38 15.98 11.02 1.19
C GLU A 38 14.47 10.97 0.90
N ALA A 39 14.09 10.63 -0.35
CA ALA A 39 12.69 10.45 -0.73
C ALA A 39 12.02 9.34 0.09
N ALA A 40 12.71 8.21 0.31
CA ALA A 40 12.19 7.12 1.13
C ALA A 40 11.97 7.53 2.60
N ILE A 41 12.91 8.28 3.19
CA ILE A 41 12.78 8.80 4.55
C ILE A 41 11.59 9.75 4.65
N ARG A 42 11.43 10.66 3.68
CA ARG A 42 10.29 11.59 3.64
C ARG A 42 8.97 10.85 3.54
N LEU A 43 8.85 9.90 2.61
CA LEU A 43 7.63 9.08 2.46
C LEU A 43 7.32 8.28 3.73
N ALA A 44 8.35 7.75 4.41
CA ALA A 44 8.17 7.06 5.68
C ALA A 44 7.66 8.02 6.78
N ALA A 45 8.20 9.24 6.86
CA ALA A 45 7.75 10.25 7.82
C ALA A 45 6.29 10.68 7.56
N GLU A 46 5.95 10.99 6.31
CA GLU A 46 4.58 11.30 5.88
C GLU A 46 3.62 10.15 6.22
N ARG A 47 4.06 8.91 6.02
CA ARG A 47 3.26 7.73 6.36
C ARG A 47 3.04 7.57 7.87
N VAL A 48 4.06 7.82 8.69
CA VAL A 48 3.93 7.79 10.15
C VAL A 48 2.95 8.85 10.63
N GLU A 49 3.06 10.08 10.12
CA GLU A 49 2.15 11.17 10.44
C GLU A 49 0.71 10.85 10.04
N PHE A 50 0.52 10.32 8.83
CA PHE A 50 -0.78 9.86 8.36
C PHE A 50 -1.39 8.78 9.26
N LEU A 51 -0.62 7.74 9.63
CA LEU A 51 -1.11 6.66 10.49
C LEU A 51 -1.39 7.12 11.92
N ALA A 52 -0.70 8.15 12.41
CA ALA A 52 -0.97 8.76 13.70
C ALA A 52 -2.30 9.55 13.68
N ALA A 53 -2.61 10.22 12.57
CA ALA A 53 -3.85 10.97 12.41
C ALA A 53 -5.06 10.10 12.04
N ALA A 54 -4.85 8.96 11.38
CA ALA A 54 -5.91 8.06 10.95
C ALA A 54 -6.61 7.36 12.14
N PRO A 55 -7.93 7.14 12.09
CA PRO A 55 -8.66 6.41 13.14
C PRO A 55 -8.04 5.04 13.44
N ARG A 56 -7.86 4.75 14.72
CA ARG A 56 -7.38 3.45 15.22
C ARG A 56 -8.35 2.93 16.27
N TYR A 57 -8.84 1.72 16.08
CA TYR A 57 -9.79 1.08 16.98
C TYR A 57 -9.07 -0.06 17.71
N VAL A 58 -8.89 0.08 19.02
CA VAL A 58 -8.25 -0.97 19.84
C VAL A 58 -9.35 -1.68 20.62
N LEU A 59 -9.56 -2.95 20.32
CA LEU A 59 -10.58 -3.77 21.01
C LEU A 59 -10.11 -4.16 22.42
N PRO A 60 -11.02 -4.61 23.31
CA PRO A 60 -10.65 -4.99 24.68
C PRO A 60 -9.64 -6.15 24.78
N ASP A 61 -9.51 -6.96 23.74
CA ASP A 61 -8.50 -8.03 23.64
C ASP A 61 -7.11 -7.52 23.22
N GLY A 62 -6.95 -6.21 23.02
CA GLY A 62 -5.71 -5.55 22.63
C GLY A 62 -5.45 -5.53 21.12
N THR A 63 -6.31 -6.15 20.30
CA THR A 63 -6.15 -6.13 18.84
C THR A 63 -6.43 -4.74 18.27
N ALA A 64 -5.62 -4.34 17.30
CA ALA A 64 -5.71 -3.03 16.66
C ALA A 64 -6.33 -3.16 15.26
N TRP A 65 -7.26 -2.26 14.97
CA TRP A 65 -8.03 -2.25 13.73
C TRP A 65 -8.01 -0.86 13.11
N ARG A 66 -8.01 -0.80 11.78
CA ARG A 66 -7.98 0.42 10.99
C ARG A 66 -9.11 0.43 9.96
N SER A 67 -9.43 1.63 9.48
CA SER A 67 -10.40 1.84 8.41
C SER A 67 -9.78 1.49 7.06
N SER A 68 -10.41 0.61 6.29
CA SER A 68 -9.97 0.24 4.93
C SER A 68 -11.15 -0.15 4.04
N ASP A 69 -11.05 0.14 2.74
CA ASP A 69 -11.99 -0.35 1.73
C ASP A 69 -11.57 -1.71 1.17
N MET A 70 -12.54 -2.48 0.67
CA MET A 70 -12.26 -3.72 -0.03
C MET A 70 -11.88 -3.43 -1.48
N MET A 71 -10.68 -3.83 -1.87
CA MET A 71 -10.23 -3.65 -3.24
C MET A 71 -10.86 -4.72 -4.15
N GLY A 72 -11.10 -4.35 -5.40
CA GLY A 72 -11.80 -5.20 -6.35
C GLY A 72 -10.95 -6.31 -6.92
N THR A 73 -11.43 -6.86 -8.03
CA THR A 73 -10.62 -7.75 -8.85
C THR A 73 -9.64 -6.94 -9.70
N LEU A 74 -8.53 -7.56 -10.12
CA LEU A 74 -7.59 -6.95 -11.08
C LEU A 74 -8.28 -6.45 -12.36
N ARG A 75 -9.43 -7.03 -12.72
CA ARG A 75 -10.23 -6.63 -13.88
C ARG A 75 -11.14 -5.42 -13.61
N THR A 76 -11.57 -5.19 -12.37
CA THR A 76 -12.63 -4.22 -12.04
C THR A 76 -12.20 -3.12 -11.08
N GLY A 77 -11.01 -3.22 -10.47
CA GLY A 77 -10.44 -2.23 -9.53
C GLY A 77 -11.14 -2.15 -8.17
N ARG A 78 -12.47 -2.25 -8.11
CA ARG A 78 -13.28 -2.27 -6.86
C ARG A 78 -14.32 -3.40 -6.84
N GLN A 79 -14.68 -3.87 -5.64
CA GLN A 79 -15.63 -4.96 -5.43
C GLN A 79 -17.03 -4.39 -5.18
N GLY A 80 -17.86 -4.20 -6.22
CA GLY A 80 -19.30 -3.86 -6.11
C GLY A 80 -19.69 -2.89 -4.97
N ASP A 81 -20.81 -3.16 -4.30
CA ASP A 81 -21.31 -2.35 -3.17
C ASP A 81 -20.43 -2.44 -1.89
N GLN A 82 -19.51 -3.41 -1.82
CA GLN A 82 -18.65 -3.63 -0.64
C GLN A 82 -17.38 -2.76 -0.69
N GLY A 83 -16.80 -2.51 -1.86
CA GLY A 83 -15.62 -1.67 -2.07
C GLY A 83 -15.88 -0.16 -2.04
N ARG A 84 -17.10 0.25 -1.65
CA ARG A 84 -17.42 1.65 -1.34
C ARG A 84 -17.42 1.93 0.17
N ARG A 85 -17.59 0.88 0.99
CA ARG A 85 -17.65 1.01 2.43
C ARG A 85 -16.28 0.85 3.04
N LEU A 86 -16.07 1.55 4.14
CA LEU A 86 -14.92 1.46 5.00
C LEU A 86 -15.20 0.47 6.12
N HIS A 87 -14.41 -0.59 6.15
CA HIS A 87 -14.48 -1.67 7.11
C HIS A 87 -13.39 -1.49 8.17
N ALA A 88 -13.66 -1.96 9.40
CA ALA A 88 -12.61 -2.16 10.38
C ALA A 88 -11.87 -3.45 10.01
N VAL A 89 -10.60 -3.34 9.65
CA VAL A 89 -9.70 -4.43 9.23
C VAL A 89 -8.53 -4.50 10.22
N PRO A 90 -7.96 -5.68 10.53
CA PRO A 90 -6.78 -5.76 11.38
C PRO A 90 -5.66 -4.86 10.84
N GLU A 91 -4.98 -4.14 11.72
CA GLU A 91 -3.96 -3.16 11.33
C GLU A 91 -2.83 -3.79 10.49
N GLU A 92 -2.45 -5.02 10.81
CA GLU A 92 -1.48 -5.84 10.09
C GLU A 92 -1.93 -6.24 8.68
N ASP A 93 -3.24 -6.22 8.42
CA ASP A 93 -3.86 -6.64 7.17
C ASP A 93 -4.34 -5.45 6.32
N CYS A 94 -3.95 -4.22 6.65
CA CYS A 94 -4.14 -3.06 5.77
C CYS A 94 -2.97 -2.90 4.79
N GLY A 95 -3.27 -2.58 3.53
CA GLY A 95 -2.26 -2.34 2.49
C GLY A 95 -2.58 -2.99 1.15
N VAL A 96 -2.00 -2.48 0.06
CA VAL A 96 -2.15 -3.12 -1.25
C VAL A 96 -1.48 -4.50 -1.20
N TRP A 97 -2.23 -5.55 -1.52
CA TRP A 97 -1.80 -6.97 -1.39
C TRP A 97 -1.67 -7.49 0.04
N SER A 98 -2.19 -6.76 1.05
CA SER A 98 -2.26 -7.24 2.42
C SER A 98 -3.30 -8.36 2.59
N GLY A 99 -3.29 -8.98 3.78
CA GLY A 99 -3.91 -10.27 4.03
C GLY A 99 -5.40 -10.36 3.70
N ALA A 100 -5.84 -11.61 3.52
CA ALA A 100 -7.23 -11.94 3.26
C ALA A 100 -8.04 -12.06 4.56
N SER A 101 -7.61 -11.47 5.68
CA SER A 101 -8.34 -11.62 6.95
C SER A 101 -9.73 -11.00 6.88
N PRO A 102 -10.71 -11.57 7.60
CA PRO A 102 -12.02 -10.98 7.69
C PRO A 102 -11.96 -9.65 8.43
N ALA A 103 -12.68 -8.65 7.92
CA ALA A 103 -13.02 -7.44 8.65
C ALA A 103 -13.79 -7.78 9.94
N LEU A 104 -13.91 -6.82 10.85
CA LEU A 104 -14.64 -7.00 12.11
C LEU A 104 -16.08 -7.45 11.88
N CYS A 105 -16.72 -7.00 10.80
CA CYS A 105 -18.06 -7.45 10.44
C CYS A 105 -18.11 -8.88 9.87
N GLY A 106 -17.00 -9.48 9.49
CA GLY A 106 -16.89 -10.78 8.82
C GLY A 106 -16.83 -10.71 7.29
N ALA A 107 -16.85 -9.51 6.70
CA ALA A 107 -16.60 -9.36 5.26
C ALA A 107 -15.14 -9.69 4.96
N GLN A 108 -14.87 -10.34 3.82
CA GLN A 108 -13.53 -10.81 3.48
C GLN A 108 -13.29 -10.64 1.97
N PRO A 109 -12.06 -10.29 1.55
CA PRO A 109 -11.70 -10.28 0.14
C PRO A 109 -11.94 -11.66 -0.48
N GLY A 110 -12.63 -11.70 -1.62
CA GLY A 110 -12.88 -12.95 -2.36
C GLY A 110 -11.61 -13.47 -3.06
N PRO A 111 -11.61 -14.71 -3.59
CA PRO A 111 -10.42 -15.35 -4.19
C PRO A 111 -9.79 -14.61 -5.39
N ARG A 112 -10.53 -13.68 -5.99
CA ARG A 112 -10.09 -12.86 -7.12
C ARG A 112 -9.88 -11.39 -6.76
N SER A 113 -10.05 -11.03 -5.49
CA SER A 113 -9.80 -9.67 -4.99
C SER A 113 -8.30 -9.45 -4.81
N VAL A 114 -7.86 -8.21 -4.92
CA VAL A 114 -6.49 -7.80 -4.59
C VAL A 114 -6.28 -7.52 -3.09
N GLY A 115 -7.27 -7.87 -2.25
CA GLY A 115 -7.20 -7.75 -0.80
C GLY A 115 -7.92 -6.51 -0.26
N TRP A 116 -7.45 -6.05 0.89
CA TRP A 116 -7.85 -4.77 1.46
C TRP A 116 -7.07 -3.63 0.79
N GLY A 117 -7.63 -2.43 0.87
CA GLY A 117 -6.96 -1.20 0.49
C GLY A 117 -5.92 -0.78 1.53
N ASP A 118 -5.30 0.37 1.27
CA ASP A 118 -4.49 1.02 2.28
C ASP A 118 -5.39 1.68 3.36
N VAL A 119 -4.81 1.96 4.53
CA VAL A 119 -5.48 2.67 5.63
C VAL A 119 -6.09 3.96 5.12
N ARG A 120 -7.34 4.21 5.53
CA ARG A 120 -8.12 5.40 5.19
C ARG A 120 -8.14 6.36 6.38
N SER A 121 -8.06 7.65 6.09
CA SER A 121 -8.21 8.72 7.09
C SER A 121 -9.64 8.83 7.62
N GLU A 122 -10.61 8.42 6.80
CA GLU A 122 -12.03 8.47 7.09
C GLU A 122 -12.42 7.34 8.06
N PRO A 123 -13.33 7.59 9.00
CA PRO A 123 -13.77 6.56 9.95
C PRO A 123 -14.52 5.43 9.27
N VAL A 124 -14.58 4.28 9.94
CA VAL A 124 -15.35 3.11 9.51
C VAL A 124 -16.82 3.49 9.33
N ASP A 125 -17.37 3.23 8.13
CA ASP A 125 -18.76 3.53 7.78
C ASP A 125 -19.62 2.29 7.60
N CYS A 126 -19.02 1.10 7.56
CA CYS A 126 -19.74 -0.15 7.38
C CYS A 126 -20.69 -0.36 8.58
N PRO A 127 -22.03 -0.40 8.39
CA PRO A 127 -22.97 -0.39 9.52
C PRO A 127 -22.77 -1.55 10.50
N ARG A 128 -22.34 -2.71 9.98
CA ARG A 128 -22.03 -3.89 10.80
C ARG A 128 -20.75 -3.73 11.63
N CYS A 129 -19.72 -3.08 11.07
CA CYS A 129 -18.50 -2.78 11.82
C CYS A 129 -18.79 -1.74 12.90
N VAL A 130 -19.48 -0.64 12.55
CA VAL A 130 -19.89 0.41 13.49
C VAL A 130 -20.71 -0.16 14.64
N ALA A 131 -21.68 -1.04 14.37
CA ALA A 131 -22.47 -1.69 15.41
C ALA A 131 -21.62 -2.56 16.36
N LYS A 132 -20.55 -3.18 15.88
CA LYS A 132 -19.63 -3.96 16.73
C LYS A 132 -18.71 -3.05 17.53
N LEU A 133 -18.13 -2.01 16.93
CA LEU A 133 -17.28 -1.03 17.63
C LEU A 133 -18.03 -0.36 18.78
N ARG A 134 -19.29 0.04 18.56
CA ARG A 134 -20.15 0.62 19.61
C ARG A 134 -20.39 -0.33 20.79
N LYS A 135 -20.43 -1.65 20.58
CA LYS A 135 -20.56 -2.63 21.68
C LYS A 135 -19.33 -2.62 22.59
N PHE A 136 -18.18 -2.17 22.09
CA PHE A 136 -16.94 -2.02 22.83
C PHE A 136 -16.72 -0.58 23.33
N GLY A 137 -17.67 0.34 23.11
CA GLY A 137 -17.53 1.74 23.52
C GLY A 137 -16.63 2.57 22.61
N LEU A 138 -16.41 2.13 21.36
CA LEU A 138 -15.57 2.77 20.35
C LEU A 138 -16.39 3.41 19.21
#